data_AF-A0A7Y9E8S4-F1
#
_entry.id   AF-A0A7Y9E8S4-F1
#
_cell.length_a   1.000
_cell.length_b   1.000
_cell.length_c   1.000
_cell.angle_alpha   90.00
_cell.angle_beta   90.00
_cell.angle_gamma   90.00
#
_symmetry.space_group_name_H-M   'P 1'
#
loop_
_entity.id
_entity.type
_entity.pdbx_description
1 polymer ?
#
loop_
_entity_poly.entity_id
_entity_poly.type
_entity_poly.pdbx_seq_one_letter_code
_entity_poly.pdbx_strand_id
1 'polypeptide(L)'
;MTTESLTVPVRVGDQFAVGRLGVEVGDRVRLSLDLEGHDPVGAEGADVLDALTGLRRQVEDAGGLLWVNGARRNVHASGMLREARGGRLAYVLPERPTPEQPETTDVLVGAAPDADVVSCAEQQRWFDAYRGVPEQARSGRRPTPREVAEARDNPGAWVYVIAGGRDPDGEVPPEAIEGAWKVGPDGVILGDFVENPHYRPSEQAGS
;
A
#
# COMPACT_ATOMS: atom_id res chain seq x y z
N MET A 1 -24.23 -19.41 12.11
CA MET A 1 -22.82 -19.72 12.41
C MET A 1 -22.28 -20.53 11.25
N THR A 2 -21.28 -20.01 10.55
CA THR A 2 -20.61 -20.67 9.42
C THR A 2 -19.23 -21.10 9.88
N THR A 3 -18.81 -22.31 9.51
CA THR A 3 -17.49 -22.83 9.85
C THR A 3 -16.78 -23.31 8.58
N GLU A 4 -15.51 -22.95 8.45
CA GLU A 4 -14.63 -23.44 7.38
C GLU A 4 -13.27 -23.82 7.97
N SER A 5 -12.52 -24.63 7.24
CA SER A 5 -11.15 -24.99 7.58
C SER A 5 -10.28 -24.82 6.35
N LEU A 6 -9.14 -24.17 6.54
CA LEU A 6 -8.16 -23.88 5.51
C LEU A 6 -6.81 -24.47 5.93
N THR A 7 -5.97 -24.71 4.94
CA THR A 7 -4.57 -25.05 5.15
C THR A 7 -3.73 -23.84 4.81
N VAL A 8 -2.88 -23.40 5.74
CA VAL A 8 -2.11 -22.16 5.60
C VAL A 8 -0.63 -22.41 5.91
N PRO A 9 0.30 -21.77 5.19
CA PRO A 9 1.71 -21.85 5.53
C PRO A 9 2.00 -21.00 6.78
N VAL A 10 2.90 -21.50 7.60
CA VAL A 10 3.43 -20.80 8.77
C VAL A 10 4.96 -20.86 8.69
N ARG A 11 5.61 -19.71 8.80
CA ARG A 11 7.07 -19.65 8.88
C ARG A 11 7.49 -19.71 10.34
N VAL A 12 8.32 -20.69 10.70
CA VAL A 12 8.92 -20.83 12.04
C VAL A 12 10.43 -20.83 11.85
N GLY A 13 11.11 -19.77 12.32
CA GLY A 13 12.49 -19.51 11.93
C GLY A 13 12.64 -19.38 10.40
N ASP A 14 13.50 -20.22 9.82
CA ASP A 14 13.76 -20.25 8.36
C ASP A 14 12.96 -21.33 7.62
N GLN A 15 12.08 -22.07 8.31
CA GLN A 15 11.35 -23.19 7.74
C GLN A 15 9.87 -22.86 7.58
N PHE A 16 9.26 -23.46 6.55
CA PHE A 16 7.82 -23.47 6.37
C PHE A 16 7.22 -24.76 6.92
N ALA A 17 6.19 -24.59 7.73
CA ALA A 17 5.30 -25.64 8.16
C ALA A 17 3.89 -25.35 7.65
N VAL A 18 3.02 -26.36 7.73
CA VAL A 18 1.65 -26.27 7.25
C VAL A 18 0.71 -26.40 8.45
N GLY A 19 -0.04 -25.34 8.73
CA GLY A 19 -1.03 -25.31 9.80
C GLY A 19 -2.45 -25.46 9.29
N ARG A 20 -3.34 -25.98 10.14
CA ARG A 20 -4.78 -25.99 9.91
C ARG A 20 -5.40 -24.77 10.56
N LEU A 21 -5.95 -23.88 9.74
CA LEU A 21 -6.69 -22.70 10.17
C LEU A 21 -8.19 -23.01 10.23
N GLY A 22 -8.76 -23.02 11.42
CA GLY A 22 -10.20 -23.04 11.65
C GLY A 22 -10.78 -21.62 11.63
N VAL A 23 -11.94 -21.45 11.02
CA VAL A 23 -12.66 -20.17 10.93
C VAL A 23 -14.10 -20.40 11.35
N GLU A 24 -14.58 -19.64 12.33
CA GLU A 24 -15.95 -19.65 12.81
C GLU A 24 -16.52 -18.24 12.73
N VAL A 25 -17.60 -18.06 11.96
CA VAL A 25 -18.27 -16.77 11.76
C VAL A 25 -19.66 -16.82 12.40
N GLY A 26 -19.82 -16.07 13.49
CA GLY A 26 -21.08 -15.79 14.17
C GLY A 26 -21.19 -14.31 14.54
N ASP A 27 -21.72 -14.01 15.73
CA ASP A 27 -21.76 -12.62 16.26
C ASP A 27 -20.35 -12.04 16.44
N ARG A 28 -19.38 -12.92 16.69
CA ARG A 28 -17.95 -12.64 16.64
C ARG A 28 -17.28 -13.66 15.73
N VAL A 29 -16.14 -13.27 15.16
CA VAL A 29 -15.33 -14.17 14.34
C VAL A 29 -14.24 -14.78 15.21
N ARG A 30 -14.12 -16.10 15.18
CA ARG A 30 -13.06 -16.84 15.85
C ARG A 30 -12.19 -17.54 14.82
N LEU A 31 -10.87 -17.37 14.97
CA LEU A 31 -9.87 -18.10 14.22
C LEU A 31 -9.05 -18.97 15.17
N SER A 32 -8.73 -20.18 14.75
CA SER A 32 -7.84 -21.09 15.47
C SER A 32 -6.81 -21.67 14.53
N LEU A 33 -5.59 -21.86 15.01
CA LEU A 33 -4.50 -22.46 14.26
C LEU A 33 -3.96 -23.66 15.03
N ASP A 34 -4.01 -24.81 14.38
CA ASP A 34 -3.36 -26.03 14.82
C ASP A 34 -2.11 -26.24 13.95
N LEU A 35 -0.94 -26.30 14.60
CA LEU A 35 0.35 -26.50 13.98
C LEU A 35 1.05 -27.68 14.66
N GLU A 36 1.45 -28.68 13.87
CA GLU A 36 2.05 -29.90 14.40
C GLU A 36 3.28 -29.58 15.28
N GLY A 37 3.30 -30.12 16.49
CA GLY A 37 4.39 -29.90 17.45
C GLY A 37 4.29 -28.61 18.26
N HIS A 38 3.20 -27.84 18.11
CA HIS A 38 2.93 -26.62 18.87
C HIS A 38 1.57 -26.67 19.55
N ASP A 39 1.40 -25.91 20.64
CA ASP A 39 0.09 -25.73 21.27
C ASP A 39 -0.86 -24.97 20.32
N PRO A 40 -2.12 -25.38 20.20
CA PRO A 40 -3.09 -24.66 19.38
C PRO A 40 -3.29 -23.23 19.88
N VAL A 41 -3.29 -22.28 18.96
CA VAL A 41 -3.50 -20.84 19.25
C VAL A 41 -4.77 -20.36 18.59
N GLY A 42 -5.37 -19.28 19.10
CA GLY A 42 -6.66 -18.82 18.61
C GLY A 42 -7.01 -17.42 19.09
N ALA A 43 -7.73 -16.69 18.25
CA ALA A 43 -8.15 -15.32 18.55
C ALA A 43 -9.57 -15.06 18.09
N GLU A 44 -10.19 -14.07 18.72
CA GLU A 44 -11.57 -13.66 18.44
C GLU A 44 -11.62 -12.15 18.16
N GLY A 45 -12.38 -11.76 17.15
CA GLY A 45 -12.49 -10.38 16.69
C GLY A 45 -13.90 -10.02 16.24
N ALA A 46 -14.12 -8.73 16.00
CA ALA A 46 -15.39 -8.24 15.46
C ALA A 46 -15.61 -8.67 13.99
N ASP A 47 -14.53 -8.94 13.26
CA ASP A 47 -14.54 -9.44 11.89
C ASP A 47 -13.32 -10.35 11.62
N VAL A 48 -13.23 -10.90 10.40
CA VAL A 48 -12.14 -11.81 10.02
C VAL A 48 -10.77 -11.16 10.16
N LEU A 49 -10.61 -9.89 9.81
CA LEU A 49 -9.31 -9.22 9.85
C LEU A 49 -8.87 -8.91 11.29
N ASP A 50 -9.81 -8.53 12.15
CA ASP A 50 -9.57 -8.32 13.57
C ASP A 50 -9.13 -9.63 14.26
N ALA A 51 -9.86 -10.72 14.03
CA ALA A 51 -9.50 -12.04 14.53
C ALA A 51 -8.15 -12.51 13.95
N LEU A 52 -7.88 -12.26 12.67
CA LEU A 52 -6.59 -12.58 12.03
C LEU A 52 -5.45 -11.80 12.67
N THR A 53 -5.64 -10.51 12.98
CA THR A 53 -4.63 -9.69 13.64
C THR A 53 -4.33 -10.23 15.03
N GLY A 54 -5.35 -10.64 15.80
CA GLY A 54 -5.16 -11.29 17.09
C GLY A 54 -4.41 -12.62 17.00
N LEU A 55 -4.76 -13.46 16.02
CA LEU A 55 -4.12 -14.76 15.81
C LEU A 55 -2.65 -14.59 15.40
N ARG A 56 -2.37 -13.67 14.48
CA ARG A 56 -1.01 -13.35 14.03
C ARG A 56 -0.11 -12.93 15.19
N ARG A 57 -0.61 -12.11 16.12
CA ARG A 57 0.16 -11.72 17.32
C ARG A 57 0.56 -12.92 18.16
N GLN A 58 -0.32 -13.89 18.37
CA GLN A 58 0.04 -15.11 19.11
C GLN A 58 1.09 -15.96 18.39
N VAL A 59 1.00 -16.06 17.06
CA VAL A 59 2.02 -16.73 16.24
C VAL A 59 3.36 -15.98 16.30
N GLU A 60 3.34 -14.66 16.25
CA GLU A 60 4.50 -13.78 16.38
C GLU A 60 5.17 -13.92 17.76
N ASP A 61 4.39 -13.96 18.85
CA ASP A 61 4.87 -14.15 20.21
C ASP A 61 5.55 -15.52 20.39
N ALA A 62 5.13 -16.53 19.62
CA ALA A 62 5.76 -17.84 19.54
C ALA A 62 6.98 -17.89 18.59
N GLY A 63 7.37 -16.75 17.99
CA GLY A 63 8.52 -16.63 17.09
C GLY A 63 8.24 -17.03 15.63
N GLY A 64 6.98 -17.16 15.24
CA GLY A 64 6.56 -17.50 13.88
C GLY A 64 5.94 -16.33 13.11
N LEU A 65 5.62 -16.56 11.84
CA LEU A 65 4.78 -15.70 11.02
C LEU A 65 3.73 -16.53 10.29
N LEU A 66 2.46 -16.13 10.41
CA LEU A 66 1.37 -16.73 9.64
C LEU A 66 1.44 -16.22 8.19
N TRP A 67 1.71 -17.12 7.24
CA TRP A 67 2.05 -16.77 5.86
C TRP A 67 0.82 -16.69 4.95
N VAL A 68 -0.10 -15.79 5.29
CA VAL A 68 -1.33 -15.53 4.54
C VAL A 68 -1.30 -14.15 3.88
N ASN A 69 -2.13 -13.93 2.86
CA ASN A 69 -2.18 -12.66 2.15
C ASN A 69 -2.45 -11.47 3.06
N GLY A 70 -3.28 -11.64 4.10
CA GLY A 70 -3.54 -10.60 5.09
C GLY A 70 -2.32 -10.17 5.92
N ALA A 71 -1.24 -10.96 5.90
CA ALA A 71 0.01 -10.67 6.60
C ALA A 71 1.08 -10.00 5.73
N ARG A 72 0.81 -9.77 4.45
CA ARG A 72 1.72 -9.05 3.55
C ARG A 72 1.84 -7.58 3.95
N ARG A 73 3.05 -7.02 3.91
CA ARG A 73 3.35 -5.64 4.30
C ARG A 73 2.42 -4.62 3.65
N ASN A 74 2.12 -4.82 2.37
CA ASN A 74 1.32 -3.91 1.56
C ASN A 74 -0.17 -4.26 1.50
N VAL A 75 -0.67 -5.18 2.33
CA VAL A 75 -2.09 -5.53 2.36
C VAL A 75 -2.80 -4.83 3.51
N HIS A 76 -3.85 -4.07 3.20
CA HIS A 76 -4.61 -3.32 4.20
C HIS A 76 -6.08 -3.15 3.81
N ALA A 77 -7.00 -3.18 4.78
CA ALA A 77 -8.43 -2.98 4.53
C ALA A 77 -8.92 -1.63 5.08
N SER A 78 -9.76 -0.92 4.33
CA SER A 78 -10.46 0.25 4.85
C SER A 78 -11.60 -0.18 5.79
N GLY A 79 -12.03 0.70 6.71
CA GLY A 79 -13.18 0.42 7.57
C GLY A 79 -14.44 0.06 6.78
N MET A 80 -14.70 0.80 5.69
CA MET A 80 -15.82 0.54 4.79
C MET A 80 -15.72 -0.84 4.11
N LEU A 81 -14.54 -1.26 3.63
CA LEU A 81 -14.36 -2.57 3.03
C LEU A 81 -14.57 -3.68 4.05
N ARG A 82 -14.07 -3.49 5.28
CA ARG A 82 -14.24 -4.44 6.39
C ARG A 82 -15.71 -4.65 6.71
N GLU A 83 -16.47 -3.58 6.88
CA GLU A 83 -17.92 -3.63 7.12
C GLU A 83 -18.66 -4.34 5.97
N ALA A 84 -18.34 -3.96 4.73
CA ALA A 84 -19.04 -4.48 3.56
C ALA A 84 -18.69 -5.94 3.20
N ARG A 85 -17.59 -6.49 3.71
CA ARG A 85 -17.06 -7.81 3.36
C ARG A 85 -16.69 -8.69 4.57
N GLY A 86 -17.14 -8.31 5.77
CA GLY A 86 -16.85 -9.03 7.01
C GLY A 86 -15.35 -9.19 7.31
N GLY A 87 -14.53 -8.24 6.86
CA GLY A 87 -13.07 -8.29 7.02
C GLY A 87 -12.35 -9.35 6.18
N ARG A 88 -13.04 -10.07 5.28
CA ARG A 88 -12.43 -11.15 4.49
C ARG A 88 -11.54 -10.65 3.35
N LEU A 89 -11.79 -9.44 2.86
CA LEU A 89 -11.04 -8.83 1.77
C LEU A 89 -10.23 -7.62 2.26
N ALA A 90 -9.05 -7.45 1.68
CA ALA A 90 -8.18 -6.29 1.87
C ALA A 90 -7.57 -5.85 0.53
N TYR A 91 -7.20 -4.58 0.43
CA TYR A 91 -6.51 -4.03 -0.73
C TYR A 91 -5.04 -4.45 -0.74
N VAL A 92 -4.52 -4.76 -1.93
CA VAL A 92 -3.08 -4.90 -2.18
C VAL A 92 -2.57 -3.55 -2.64
N LEU A 93 -1.94 -2.80 -1.74
CA LEU A 93 -1.51 -1.44 -2.00
C LEU A 93 -0.21 -1.44 -2.82
N PRO A 94 -0.07 -0.55 -3.82
CA PRO A 94 1.21 -0.33 -4.49
C PRO A 94 2.26 0.23 -3.51
N GLU A 95 3.54 0.24 -3.91
CA GLU A 95 4.60 0.84 -3.08
C GLU A 95 4.40 2.35 -2.83
N ARG A 96 3.71 3.02 -3.77
CA ARG A 96 3.36 4.44 -3.67
C ARG A 96 1.88 4.64 -4.01
N PRO A 97 1.16 5.53 -3.32
CA PRO A 97 -0.24 5.78 -3.62
C PRO A 97 -0.45 6.25 -5.07
N THR A 98 -1.41 5.61 -5.73
CA THR A 98 -1.85 5.95 -7.08
C THR A 98 -3.34 6.30 -7.08
N PRO A 99 -3.84 7.03 -8.09
CA PRO A 99 -5.28 7.25 -8.28
C PRO A 99 -6.05 5.98 -8.62
N GLU A 100 -5.36 4.97 -9.16
CA GLU A 100 -5.96 3.68 -9.55
C GLU A 100 -6.47 2.91 -8.33
N GLN A 101 -7.63 2.27 -8.49
CA GLN A 101 -8.19 1.45 -7.43
C GLN A 101 -7.34 0.20 -7.25
N PRO A 102 -6.79 -0.05 -6.04
CA PRO A 102 -5.99 -1.24 -5.81
C PRO A 102 -6.81 -2.53 -5.93
N GLU A 103 -6.16 -3.60 -6.36
CA GLU A 103 -6.76 -4.94 -6.34
C GLU A 103 -7.09 -5.38 -4.91
N THR A 104 -8.04 -6.30 -4.77
CA THR A 104 -8.37 -6.91 -3.47
C THR A 104 -7.97 -8.36 -3.42
N THR A 105 -7.65 -8.85 -2.23
CA THR A 105 -7.27 -10.23 -1.99
C THR A 105 -7.97 -10.78 -0.75
N ASP A 106 -8.19 -12.10 -0.72
CA ASP A 106 -8.68 -12.81 0.45
C ASP A 106 -7.55 -12.92 1.48
N VAL A 107 -7.80 -12.42 2.69
CA VAL A 107 -6.80 -12.29 3.75
C VAL A 107 -6.36 -13.61 4.38
N LEU A 108 -7.17 -14.69 4.27
CA LEU A 108 -6.85 -16.00 4.86
C LEU A 108 -6.18 -16.96 3.89
N VAL A 109 -6.17 -16.65 2.59
CA VAL A 109 -5.47 -17.47 1.59
C VAL A 109 -3.95 -17.40 1.83
N GLY A 110 -3.27 -18.54 1.75
CA GLY A 110 -1.82 -18.62 1.85
C GLY A 110 -1.14 -17.71 0.83
N ALA A 111 -0.15 -16.94 1.30
CA ALA A 111 0.66 -16.08 0.43
C ALA A 111 1.71 -16.92 -0.31
N ALA A 112 2.20 -16.39 -1.44
CA ALA A 112 3.33 -16.99 -2.15
C ALA A 112 4.58 -17.04 -1.24
N PRO A 113 5.48 -18.03 -1.39
CA PRO A 113 6.66 -18.17 -0.53
C PRO A 113 7.60 -16.96 -0.53
N ASP A 114 7.63 -16.20 -1.63
CA ASP A 114 8.42 -14.99 -1.84
C ASP A 114 7.67 -13.69 -1.47
N ALA A 115 6.43 -13.79 -0.99
CA ALA A 115 5.66 -12.64 -0.57
C ALA A 115 6.30 -11.96 0.65
N ASP A 116 6.25 -10.62 0.67
CA ASP A 116 6.75 -9.79 1.77
C ASP A 116 5.77 -9.83 2.98
N VAL A 117 5.72 -10.99 3.66
CA VAL A 117 4.95 -11.21 4.89
C VAL A 117 5.73 -10.67 6.08
N VAL A 118 5.05 -9.87 6.91
CA VAL A 118 5.67 -9.14 8.02
C VAL A 118 4.85 -9.24 9.30
N SER A 119 5.46 -8.84 10.42
CA SER A 119 4.76 -8.74 11.71
C SER A 119 3.62 -7.73 11.67
N CYS A 120 2.62 -7.88 12.54
CA CYS A 120 1.54 -6.90 12.71
C CYS A 120 2.07 -5.49 12.97
N ALA A 121 3.11 -5.36 13.82
CA ALA A 121 3.71 -4.06 14.14
C ALA A 121 4.44 -3.42 12.95
N GLU A 122 5.07 -4.23 12.10
CA GLU A 122 5.73 -3.74 10.90
C GLU A 122 4.72 -3.35 9.81
N GLN A 123 3.68 -4.17 9.59
CA GLN A 123 2.60 -3.85 8.65
C GLN A 123 1.93 -2.52 9.00
N GLN A 124 1.62 -2.30 10.29
CA GLN A 124 1.03 -1.04 10.76
C GLN A 124 1.97 0.15 10.51
N ARG A 125 3.26 0.03 10.86
CA ARG A 125 4.25 1.10 10.63
C ARG A 125 4.38 1.45 9.15
N TRP A 126 4.40 0.43 8.28
CA TRP A 126 4.42 0.66 6.84
C TRP A 126 3.17 1.39 6.36
N PHE A 127 1.99 0.96 6.81
CA PHE A 127 0.73 1.59 6.41
C PHE A 127 0.61 3.04 6.91
N ASP A 128 1.08 3.33 8.13
CA ASP A 128 1.13 4.69 8.69
C ASP A 128 2.01 5.62 7.86
N ALA A 129 3.15 5.13 7.38
CA ALA A 129 4.00 5.86 6.44
C ALA A 129 3.31 6.04 5.08
N TYR A 130 2.68 4.98 4.54
CA TYR A 130 1.97 5.00 3.26
C TYR A 130 0.82 6.02 3.25
N ARG A 131 0.00 6.06 4.30
CA ARG A 131 -1.10 7.05 4.43
C ARG A 131 -0.60 8.47 4.68
N GLY A 132 0.60 8.61 5.26
CA GLY A 132 1.24 9.89 5.56
C GLY A 132 1.84 10.58 4.34
N VAL A 133 1.86 9.91 3.17
CA VAL A 133 2.29 10.51 1.91
C VAL A 133 1.32 11.66 1.55
N PRO A 134 1.82 12.92 1.41
CA PRO A 134 1.00 14.08 1.07
C PRO A 134 0.20 13.86 -0.21
N GLU A 135 -1.02 14.38 -0.25
CA GLU A 135 -1.93 14.26 -1.40
C GLU A 135 -1.32 14.82 -2.69
N GLN A 136 -0.49 15.86 -2.58
CA GLN A 136 0.22 16.50 -3.69
C GLN A 136 1.25 15.58 -4.36
N ALA A 137 1.72 14.53 -3.67
CA ALA A 137 2.64 13.53 -4.23
C ALA A 137 1.92 12.41 -5.02
N ARG A 138 0.58 12.42 -5.07
CA ARG A 138 -0.24 11.34 -5.65
C ARG A 138 -0.60 11.54 -7.12
N SER A 139 -0.20 12.65 -7.75
CA SER A 139 -0.63 13.02 -9.11
C SER A 139 -0.07 12.12 -10.22
N GLY A 140 0.91 11.25 -9.92
CA GLY A 140 1.36 10.20 -10.83
C GLY A 140 2.05 10.66 -12.12
N ARG A 141 2.22 11.98 -12.35
CA ARG A 141 2.92 12.51 -13.52
C ARG A 141 4.39 12.10 -13.46
N ARG A 142 4.81 11.29 -14.44
CA ARG A 142 6.22 10.90 -14.61
C ARG A 142 6.94 11.93 -15.47
N PRO A 143 8.20 12.28 -15.12
CA PRO A 143 9.00 13.16 -15.95
C PRO A 143 9.35 12.48 -17.28
N THR A 144 9.25 13.22 -18.37
CA THR A 144 9.72 12.85 -19.70
C THR A 144 11.25 12.86 -19.76
N PRO A 145 11.89 12.25 -20.78
CA PRO A 145 13.33 12.32 -20.96
C PRO A 145 13.88 13.76 -21.02
N ARG A 146 13.09 14.72 -21.52
CA ARG A 146 13.46 16.14 -21.54
C ARG A 146 13.57 16.71 -20.14
N GLU A 147 12.58 16.46 -19.29
CA GLU A 147 12.58 16.95 -17.90
C GLU A 147 13.66 16.27 -17.05
N VAL A 148 13.99 15.00 -17.34
CA VAL A 148 15.13 14.31 -16.73
C VAL A 148 16.46 14.93 -17.17
N ALA A 149 16.58 15.34 -18.44
CA ALA A 149 17.77 16.04 -18.93
C ALA A 149 17.90 17.42 -18.27
N GLU A 150 16.80 18.18 -18.21
CA GLU A 150 16.73 19.48 -17.54
C GLU A 150 17.16 19.40 -16.07
N ALA A 151 16.71 18.38 -15.35
CA ALA A 151 17.10 18.15 -13.96
C ALA A 151 18.62 17.91 -13.80
N ARG A 152 19.22 17.16 -14.73
CA ARG A 152 20.68 16.90 -14.72
C ARG A 152 21.48 18.16 -14.95
N ASP A 153 20.98 19.04 -15.82
CA ASP A 153 21.63 20.31 -16.14
C ASP A 153 21.40 21.37 -15.04
N ASN A 154 20.39 21.18 -14.19
CA ASN A 154 20.03 22.12 -13.11
C ASN A 154 19.92 21.45 -11.71
N PRO A 155 21.03 20.96 -11.11
CA PRO A 155 21.01 20.38 -9.77
C PRO A 155 20.54 21.34 -8.68
N GLY A 156 19.73 20.84 -7.74
CA GLY A 156 19.18 21.62 -6.62
C GLY A 156 18.04 22.59 -6.99
N ALA A 157 17.65 22.65 -8.28
CA ALA A 157 16.58 23.51 -8.78
C ALA A 157 15.21 22.82 -8.77
N TRP A 158 14.27 23.38 -9.54
CA TRP A 158 12.96 22.79 -9.83
C TRP A 158 12.78 22.71 -11.34
N VAL A 159 12.24 21.60 -11.84
CA VAL A 159 11.84 21.43 -13.24
C VAL A 159 10.33 21.67 -13.35
N TYR A 160 9.95 22.75 -14.01
CA TYR A 160 8.55 23.16 -14.17
C TYR A 160 7.95 22.61 -15.45
N VAL A 161 6.66 22.29 -15.41
CA VAL A 161 5.87 21.97 -16.60
C VAL A 161 4.90 23.10 -16.88
N ILE A 162 4.98 23.64 -18.10
CA ILE A 162 4.21 24.79 -18.57
C ILE A 162 3.22 24.33 -19.63
N ALA A 163 1.96 24.72 -19.47
CA ALA A 163 0.91 24.38 -20.42
C ALA A 163 1.07 25.14 -21.75
N GLY A 164 0.89 24.42 -22.87
CA GLY A 164 0.61 25.03 -24.18
C GLY A 164 1.82 25.52 -24.99
N GLY A 165 3.02 24.93 -24.82
CA GLY A 165 4.16 25.23 -25.71
C GLY A 165 4.66 26.67 -25.65
N ARG A 166 4.36 27.39 -24.56
CA ARG A 166 4.88 28.74 -24.31
C ARG A 166 6.39 28.69 -24.16
N ASP A 167 7.04 29.76 -24.62
CA ASP A 167 8.48 29.95 -24.53
C ASP A 167 8.95 29.88 -23.07
N PRO A 168 9.80 28.90 -22.68
CA PRO A 168 10.32 28.78 -21.32
C PRO A 168 11.28 29.92 -20.94
N ASP A 169 11.79 30.69 -21.91
CA ASP A 169 12.67 31.84 -21.69
C ASP A 169 11.90 33.18 -21.57
N GLY A 170 10.56 33.14 -21.69
CA GLY A 170 9.67 34.29 -21.50
C GLY A 170 9.16 34.44 -20.06
N GLU A 171 8.45 35.54 -19.78
CA GLU A 171 7.75 35.70 -18.50
C GLU A 171 6.58 34.70 -18.42
N VAL A 172 6.77 33.60 -17.69
CA VAL A 172 5.76 32.57 -17.50
C VAL A 172 4.87 32.94 -16.30
N PRO A 173 3.59 33.27 -16.53
CA PRO A 173 2.69 33.57 -15.41
C PRO A 173 2.41 32.29 -14.60
N PRO A 174 2.24 32.38 -13.26
CA PRO A 174 1.96 31.23 -12.41
C PRO A 174 0.75 30.41 -12.87
N GLU A 175 -0.25 31.03 -13.50
CA GLU A 175 -1.45 30.35 -13.99
C GLU A 175 -1.17 29.41 -15.17
N ALA A 176 -0.04 29.57 -15.87
CA ALA A 176 0.38 28.72 -16.98
C ALA A 176 1.27 27.54 -16.55
N ILE A 177 1.70 27.48 -15.28
CA ILE A 177 2.52 26.40 -14.73
C ILE A 177 1.59 25.30 -14.24
N GLU A 178 1.65 24.11 -14.83
CA GLU A 178 0.89 22.93 -14.39
C GLU A 178 1.40 22.39 -13.05
N GLY A 179 2.72 22.48 -12.84
CA GLY A 179 3.39 22.02 -11.63
C GLY A 179 4.89 21.85 -11.84
N ALA A 180 5.57 21.20 -10.91
CA ALA A 180 7.02 21.03 -10.95
C ALA A 180 7.51 19.78 -10.21
N TRP A 181 8.71 19.34 -10.58
CA TRP A 181 9.51 18.40 -9.78
C TRP A 181 10.65 19.12 -9.08
N LYS A 182 10.95 18.71 -7.85
CA LYS A 182 12.15 19.16 -7.15
C LYS A 182 13.36 18.37 -7.63
N VAL A 183 14.51 19.02 -7.78
CA VAL A 183 15.76 18.37 -8.20
C VAL A 183 16.74 18.30 -7.02
N GLY A 184 17.39 17.16 -6.88
CA GLY A 184 18.43 16.91 -5.91
C GLY A 184 19.76 17.57 -6.27
N PRO A 185 20.70 17.66 -5.31
CA PRO A 185 22.03 18.23 -5.55
C PRO A 185 22.87 17.42 -6.55
N ASP A 186 22.44 16.21 -6.88
CA ASP A 186 23.02 15.30 -7.87
C ASP A 186 22.34 15.39 -9.25
N GLY A 187 21.38 16.31 -9.43
CA GLY A 187 20.63 16.46 -10.69
C GLY A 187 19.55 15.40 -10.89
N VAL A 188 19.17 14.67 -9.84
CA VAL A 188 18.11 13.65 -9.88
C VAL A 188 16.79 14.24 -9.40
N ILE A 189 15.69 13.99 -10.12
CA ILE A 189 14.35 14.38 -9.68
C ILE A 189 14.01 13.66 -8.37
N LEU A 190 13.68 14.46 -7.36
CA LEU A 190 13.31 14.02 -6.02
C LEU A 190 11.79 14.07 -5.86
N GLY A 191 11.21 12.91 -5.56
CA GLY A 191 9.79 12.80 -5.27
C GLY A 191 8.90 12.95 -6.50
N ASP A 192 7.61 13.18 -6.25
CA ASP A 192 6.57 13.18 -7.27
C ASP A 192 6.26 14.60 -7.78
N PHE A 193 5.47 14.71 -8.84
CA PHE A 193 5.10 15.98 -9.46
C PHE A 193 4.20 16.80 -8.55
N VAL A 194 4.66 17.99 -8.17
CA VAL A 194 3.91 18.95 -7.36
C VAL A 194 3.05 19.81 -8.27
N GLU A 195 1.74 19.54 -8.28
CA GLU A 195 0.78 20.36 -9.03
C GLU A 195 0.70 21.77 -8.47
N ASN A 196 0.57 22.74 -9.38
CA ASN A 196 0.39 24.13 -9.01
C ASN A 196 -1.11 24.43 -8.80
N PRO A 197 -1.58 24.77 -7.58
CA PRO A 197 -2.99 25.05 -7.32
C PRO A 197 -3.52 26.31 -8.04
N HIS A 198 -2.61 27.17 -8.49
CA HIS A 198 -2.94 28.36 -9.28
C HIS A 198 -3.04 28.08 -10.78
N TYR A 199 -2.76 26.85 -11.23
CA TYR A 199 -2.89 26.48 -12.62
C TYR A 199 -4.33 26.72 -13.12
N ARG A 200 -4.46 27.40 -14.26
CA ARG A 200 -5.73 27.63 -14.93
C ARG A 200 -5.56 27.22 -16.40
N PRO A 201 -6.17 26.11 -16.84
CA PRO A 201 -6.15 25.72 -18.25
C PRO A 201 -6.73 26.87 -19.07
N SER A 202 -5.94 27.45 -19.98
CA SER A 202 -6.48 28.43 -20.92
C SER A 202 -7.36 27.70 -21.93
N GLU A 203 -8.65 28.04 -22.02
CA GLU A 203 -9.60 27.53 -23.03
C GLU A 203 -9.26 28.03 -24.44
N GLN A 204 -8.09 27.69 -24.99
CA GLN A 204 -7.77 27.98 -26.39
C GLN A 204 -7.15 26.76 -27.08
N ALA A 205 -8.02 25.82 -27.45
CA ALA A 205 -7.86 24.95 -28.62
C ALA A 205 -9.25 24.40 -29.01
N GLY A 206 -10.14 25.31 -29.35
CA GLY A 206 -11.46 25.01 -29.90
C GLY A 206 -11.81 26.05 -30.94
N SER A 207 -11.15 26.00 -32.11
CA SER A 207 -11.72 26.46 -33.37
C SER A 207 -11.05 25.79 -34.55
#